data_AF-A0A542PW63-F1
#
_entry.id   AF-A0A542PW63-F1
#
_cell.length_a   1.000
_cell.length_b   1.000
_cell.length_c   1.000
_cell.angle_alpha   90.00
_cell.angle_beta   90.00
_cell.angle_gamma   90.00
#
_symmetry.space_group_name_H-M   'P 1'
#
loop_
_entity.id
_entity.type
_entity.pdbx_description
1 polymer ?
#
loop_
_entity_poly.entity_id
_entity_poly.type
_entity_poly.pdbx_seq_one_letter_code
_entity_poly.pdbx_strand_id
1 'polypeptide(L)'
;MDFHSRVLPELRQTLTQFSGFHLEDLESSRAMLKNPPIKQSEHVRTTSRMIPGAAGEMLAKIYEPAQRTGSKLPAMLWIHGGGYVLGHPDMDDALCERFVQAANCVVVSVDYRLAPEHPYPAAIHDLLRRFNVDDRRS
;
A
#
# COMPACT_ATOMS: atom_id res chain seq x y z
N MET A 1 4.95 13.79 34.35
CA MET A 1 5.80 13.41 33.21
C MET A 1 5.20 14.01 31.96
N ASP A 2 5.99 14.71 31.16
CA ASP A 2 5.56 15.33 29.90
C ASP A 2 5.56 14.29 28.76
N PHE A 3 4.63 14.40 27.80
CA PHE A 3 4.50 13.47 26.68
C PHE A 3 5.78 13.42 25.83
N HIS A 4 6.40 14.57 25.56
CA HIS A 4 7.64 14.64 24.75
C HIS A 4 8.81 13.87 25.35
N SER A 5 8.87 13.78 26.69
CA SER A 5 9.93 13.03 27.38
C SER A 5 9.87 11.51 27.14
N ARG A 6 8.71 10.99 26.70
CA ARG A 6 8.50 9.57 26.37
C ARG A 6 8.75 9.25 24.89
N VAL A 7 8.95 10.27 24.06
CA VAL A 7 9.20 10.12 22.62
C VAL A 7 10.70 9.96 22.40
N LEU A 8 11.08 8.98 21.56
CA LEU A 8 12.46 8.76 21.14
C LEU A 8 13.07 10.07 20.59
N PRO A 9 14.29 10.47 20.98
CA PRO A 9 14.88 11.75 20.57
C PRO A 9 14.81 12.00 19.06
N GLU A 10 15.09 10.99 18.25
CA GLU A 10 15.08 11.02 16.78
C GLU A 10 13.70 11.29 16.17
N LEU A 11 12.61 11.06 16.90
CA LEU A 11 11.23 11.29 16.43
C LEU A 11 10.66 12.65 16.88
N ARG A 12 11.33 13.35 17.82
CA ARG A 12 10.77 14.57 18.44
C ARG A 12 10.61 15.71 17.45
N GLN A 13 11.57 15.89 16.53
CA GLN A 13 11.49 16.93 15.51
C GLN A 13 10.30 16.69 14.59
N THR A 14 10.15 15.48 14.07
CA THR A 14 9.03 15.10 13.21
C THR A 14 7.70 15.29 13.94
N LEU A 15 7.62 14.90 15.21
CA LEU A 15 6.41 15.10 16.03
C LEU A 15 6.02 16.57 16.13
N THR A 16 6.97 17.50 16.27
CA THR A 16 6.66 18.95 16.33
C THR A 16 6.17 19.53 15.00
N GLN A 17 6.52 18.89 13.88
CA GLN A 17 6.16 19.33 12.54
C GLN A 17 4.90 18.62 12.01
N PHE A 18 4.57 17.46 12.56
CA PHE A 18 3.44 16.65 12.14
C PHE A 18 2.14 17.24 12.69
N SER A 19 1.34 17.83 11.79
CA SER A 19 0.05 18.42 12.11
C SER A 19 -1.06 17.39 12.38
N GLY A 20 -0.80 16.10 12.12
CA GLY A 20 -1.81 15.06 12.20
C GLY A 20 -2.69 14.97 10.97
N PHE A 21 -3.63 14.02 11.00
CA PHE A 21 -4.71 13.89 10.02
C PHE A 21 -6.00 14.46 10.62
N HIS A 22 -6.75 15.21 9.82
CA HIS A 22 -8.02 15.82 10.20
C HIS A 22 -9.15 15.12 9.46
N LEU A 23 -9.95 14.33 10.17
CA LEU A 23 -11.01 13.53 9.55
C LEU A 23 -12.22 14.37 9.13
N GLU A 24 -12.33 15.62 9.61
CA GLU A 24 -13.34 16.57 9.12
C GLU A 24 -13.01 17.10 7.72
N ASP A 25 -11.71 17.09 7.35
CA ASP A 25 -11.20 17.48 6.03
C ASP A 25 -10.46 16.28 5.40
N LEU A 26 -11.25 15.33 4.91
CA LEU A 26 -10.74 14.10 4.31
C LEU A 26 -9.96 14.35 3.03
N GLU A 27 -10.33 15.37 2.25
CA GLU A 27 -9.64 15.66 0.99
C GLU A 27 -8.19 16.09 1.26
N SER A 28 -8.00 17.04 2.17
CA SER A 28 -6.67 17.49 2.59
C SER A 28 -5.86 16.36 3.21
N SER A 29 -6.47 15.59 4.13
CA SER A 29 -5.80 14.45 4.78
C SER A 29 -5.39 13.36 3.79
N ARG A 30 -6.22 13.07 2.77
CA ARG A 30 -5.88 12.12 1.70
C ARG A 30 -4.78 12.68 0.79
N ALA A 31 -4.78 13.99 0.52
CA ALA A 31 -3.75 14.64 -0.28
C ALA A 31 -2.38 14.61 0.41
N MET A 32 -2.32 14.77 1.74
CA MET A 32 -1.08 14.68 2.52
C MET A 32 -0.38 13.33 2.41
N LEU A 33 -1.13 12.25 2.14
CA LEU A 33 -0.60 10.90 1.98
C LEU A 33 -0.14 10.59 0.55
N LYS A 34 -0.37 11.48 -0.41
CA LYS A 34 0.17 11.30 -1.75
C LYS A 34 1.67 11.55 -1.72
N ASN A 35 2.44 10.46 -1.74
CA ASN A 35 3.88 10.54 -1.83
C ASN A 35 4.30 11.00 -3.24
N PRO A 36 5.38 11.79 -3.36
CA PRO A 36 6.00 12.01 -4.65
C PRO A 36 6.43 10.65 -5.25
N PRO A 37 6.39 10.50 -6.58
CA PRO A 37 6.80 9.26 -7.22
C PRO A 37 8.23 8.93 -6.81
N ILE A 38 8.42 7.72 -6.28
CA ILE A 38 9.75 7.25 -5.92
C ILE A 38 10.58 6.99 -7.18
N LYS A 39 11.91 7.12 -7.07
CA LYS A 39 12.80 6.61 -8.11
C LYS A 39 12.67 5.08 -8.11
N GLN A 40 12.08 4.55 -9.17
CA GLN A 40 11.89 3.11 -9.34
C GLN A 40 13.25 2.38 -9.33
N SER A 41 13.33 1.28 -8.59
CA SER A 41 14.50 0.39 -8.60
C SER A 41 14.60 -0.35 -9.93
N GLU A 42 15.80 -0.44 -10.50
CA GLU A 42 16.07 -1.28 -11.69
C GLU A 42 15.91 -2.79 -11.39
N HIS A 43 15.93 -3.17 -10.11
CA HIS A 43 15.81 -4.55 -9.66
C HIS A 43 14.36 -5.00 -9.46
N VAL A 44 13.39 -4.07 -9.48
CA VAL A 44 11.98 -4.36 -9.24
C VAL A 44 11.16 -3.90 -10.44
N ARG A 45 10.39 -4.81 -11.02
CA ARG A 45 9.38 -4.47 -12.01
C ARG A 45 8.07 -4.22 -11.29
N THR A 46 7.49 -3.03 -11.52
CA THR A 46 6.19 -2.64 -10.99
C THR A 46 5.17 -2.56 -12.12
N THR A 47 4.02 -3.19 -11.93
CA THR A 47 2.90 -3.13 -12.89
C THR A 47 1.60 -2.88 -12.16
N SER A 48 0.68 -2.16 -12.81
CA SER A 48 -0.68 -1.97 -12.30
C SER A 48 -1.66 -2.84 -13.09
N ARG A 49 -2.62 -3.44 -12.40
CA ARG A 49 -3.67 -4.28 -12.99
C ARG A 49 -5.00 -3.99 -12.33
N MET A 50 -6.05 -3.91 -13.12
CA MET A 50 -7.42 -4.01 -12.61
C MET A 50 -7.71 -5.48 -12.36
N ILE A 51 -8.21 -5.79 -11.18
CA ILE A 51 -8.55 -7.14 -10.75
C ILE A 51 -9.99 -7.18 -10.24
N PRO A 52 -10.70 -8.31 -10.36
CA PRO A 52 -12.04 -8.42 -9.80
C PRO A 52 -12.03 -8.26 -8.27
N GLY A 53 -12.65 -7.20 -7.76
CA GLY A 53 -12.93 -6.95 -6.34
C GLY A 53 -14.35 -7.42 -5.94
N ALA A 54 -14.78 -7.11 -4.72
CA ALA A 54 -16.07 -7.58 -4.22
C ALA A 54 -17.28 -6.79 -4.74
N ALA A 55 -17.06 -5.57 -5.27
CA ALA A 55 -18.11 -4.71 -5.80
C ALA A 55 -17.70 -4.01 -7.12
N GLY A 56 -16.95 -4.71 -7.97
CA GLY A 56 -16.40 -4.16 -9.21
C GLY A 56 -14.90 -4.44 -9.32
N GLU A 57 -14.26 -3.86 -10.32
CA GLU A 57 -12.80 -3.96 -10.43
C GLU A 57 -12.11 -3.07 -9.39
N MET A 58 -10.96 -3.54 -8.90
CA MET A 58 -10.08 -2.87 -7.96
C MET A 58 -8.68 -2.79 -8.57
N LEU A 59 -7.96 -1.70 -8.35
CA LEU A 59 -6.57 -1.61 -8.75
C LEU A 59 -5.69 -2.46 -7.83
N ALA A 60 -4.76 -3.18 -8.42
CA ALA A 60 -3.66 -3.83 -7.72
C ALA A 60 -2.33 -3.45 -8.39
N LYS A 61 -1.38 -3.02 -7.56
CA LYS A 61 0.02 -2.83 -7.95
C LYS A 61 0.80 -4.08 -7.60
N ILE A 62 1.49 -4.62 -8.59
CA ILE A 62 2.27 -5.84 -8.49
C ILE A 62 3.74 -5.45 -8.63
N TYR A 63 4.52 -5.74 -7.60
CA TYR A 63 5.96 -5.55 -7.53
C TYR A 63 6.59 -6.93 -7.57
N GLU A 64 7.55 -7.13 -8.47
CA GLU A 64 8.22 -8.41 -8.63
C GLU A 64 9.69 -8.21 -9.01
N PRO A 65 10.57 -9.19 -8.75
CA PRO A 65 11.96 -9.08 -9.19
C PRO A 65 12.03 -8.89 -10.71
N ALA A 66 12.80 -7.90 -11.16
CA ALA A 66 12.98 -7.62 -12.58
C ALA A 66 13.55 -8.85 -13.32
N GLN A 67 14.45 -9.58 -12.65
CA GLN A 67 14.97 -10.88 -13.09
C GLN A 67 14.46 -11.99 -12.18
N ARG A 68 13.73 -12.95 -12.76
CA ARG A 68 13.21 -14.12 -12.02
C ARG A 68 14.24 -15.24 -12.08
N THR A 69 14.67 -15.74 -10.92
CA THR A 69 15.62 -16.85 -10.80
C THR A 69 14.96 -18.24 -10.73
N GLY A 70 13.62 -18.32 -10.82
CA GLY A 70 12.85 -19.56 -10.76
C GLY A 70 11.43 -19.43 -11.31
N SER A 71 10.74 -20.58 -11.46
CA SER A 71 9.39 -20.65 -12.06
C SER A 71 8.26 -20.19 -11.14
N LYS A 72 8.45 -20.27 -9.81
CA LYS A 72 7.48 -19.82 -8.79
C LYS A 72 8.19 -19.02 -7.70
N LEU A 73 7.57 -17.92 -7.28
CA LEU A 73 8.01 -17.09 -6.16
C LEU A 73 6.91 -17.04 -5.11
N PRO A 74 7.24 -16.89 -3.82
CA PRO A 74 6.25 -16.58 -2.80
C PRO A 74 5.54 -15.25 -3.13
N ALA A 75 4.27 -15.15 -2.74
CA ALA A 75 3.47 -13.95 -2.91
C ALA A 75 3.13 -13.33 -1.55
N MET A 76 3.14 -12.01 -1.47
CA MET A 76 2.78 -11.20 -0.31
C MET A 76 1.65 -10.26 -0.71
N LEU A 77 0.52 -10.33 -0.01
CA LEU A 77 -0.53 -9.32 -0.11
C LEU A 77 -0.17 -8.16 0.81
N TRP A 78 -0.02 -6.96 0.25
CA TRP A 78 0.20 -5.72 0.98
C TRP A 78 -1.11 -4.95 1.09
N ILE A 79 -1.42 -4.53 2.32
CA ILE A 79 -2.61 -3.74 2.65
C ILE A 79 -2.08 -2.46 3.28
N HIS A 80 -2.25 -1.34 2.58
CA HIS A 80 -1.75 -0.06 3.06
C HIS A 80 -2.47 0.40 4.34
N GLY A 81 -1.83 1.29 5.09
CA GLY A 81 -2.41 1.92 6.27
C GLY A 81 -3.43 3.01 5.94
N GLY A 82 -3.78 3.82 6.95
CA GLY A 82 -4.71 4.95 6.78
C GLY A 82 -6.08 4.75 7.44
N GLY A 83 -6.22 3.75 8.31
CA GLY A 83 -7.39 3.58 9.17
C GLY A 83 -8.69 3.30 8.39
N TYR A 84 -8.59 2.64 7.23
CA TYR A 84 -9.70 2.38 6.28
C TYR A 84 -10.33 3.62 5.62
N VAL A 85 -9.87 4.82 5.97
CA VAL A 85 -10.46 6.08 5.50
C VAL A 85 -9.51 6.83 4.56
N LEU A 86 -8.22 6.65 4.79
CA LEU A 86 -7.14 7.32 4.08
C LEU A 86 -6.27 6.31 3.34
N GLY A 87 -5.48 6.84 2.41
CA GLY A 87 -4.36 6.15 1.78
C GLY A 87 -4.63 5.60 0.39
N HIS A 88 -3.58 5.01 -0.19
CA HIS A 88 -3.56 4.41 -1.52
C HIS A 88 -2.36 3.46 -1.60
N PRO A 89 -2.38 2.40 -2.44
CA PRO A 89 -1.23 1.57 -2.77
C PRO A 89 0.12 2.28 -2.97
N ASP A 90 0.13 3.49 -3.52
CA ASP A 90 1.35 4.22 -3.90
C ASP A 90 2.14 4.72 -2.69
N MET A 91 1.48 4.86 -1.54
CA MET A 91 2.11 5.31 -0.30
C MET A 91 3.30 4.45 0.10
N ASP A 92 3.19 3.16 -0.15
CA ASP A 92 4.13 2.16 0.34
C ASP A 92 5.03 1.62 -0.79
N ASP A 93 5.11 2.29 -1.94
CA ASP A 93 5.91 1.85 -3.10
C ASP A 93 7.34 1.46 -2.70
N ALA A 94 8.03 2.34 -1.96
CA ALA A 94 9.40 2.08 -1.53
C ALA A 94 9.50 0.91 -0.55
N LEU A 95 8.48 0.70 0.27
CA LEU A 95 8.44 -0.42 1.22
C LEU A 95 8.16 -1.74 0.50
N CYS A 96 7.23 -1.75 -0.46
CA CYS A 96 6.95 -2.87 -1.35
C CYS A 96 8.20 -3.28 -2.15
N GLU A 97 8.92 -2.33 -2.74
CA GLU A 97 10.18 -2.61 -3.45
C GLU A 97 11.25 -3.22 -2.52
N ARG A 98 11.37 -2.73 -1.28
CA ARG A 98 12.29 -3.32 -0.29
C ARG A 98 11.91 -4.75 0.05
N PHE A 99 10.62 -5.07 0.20
CA PHE A 99 10.19 -6.45 0.46
C PHE A 99 10.52 -7.38 -0.71
N VAL A 100 10.29 -6.96 -1.95
CA VAL A 100 10.67 -7.73 -3.14
C VAL A 100 12.16 -8.05 -3.13
N GLN A 101 13.01 -7.05 -2.88
CA GLN A 101 14.47 -7.22 -2.90
C GLN A 101 14.98 -8.06 -1.73
N ALA A 102 14.44 -7.86 -0.53
CA ALA A 102 14.89 -8.54 0.68
C ALA A 102 14.41 -10.00 0.77
N ALA A 103 13.18 -10.28 0.32
CA ALA A 103 12.54 -11.58 0.46
C ALA A 103 12.44 -12.38 -0.86
N ASN A 104 12.87 -11.81 -1.99
CA ASN A 104 12.74 -12.38 -3.33
C ASN A 104 11.32 -12.92 -3.60
N CYS A 105 10.33 -12.04 -3.41
CA CYS A 105 8.90 -12.36 -3.50
C CYS A 105 8.18 -11.45 -4.49
N VAL A 106 6.95 -11.81 -4.83
CA VAL A 106 6.00 -10.90 -5.49
C VAL A 106 5.17 -10.22 -4.42
N VAL A 107 5.09 -8.89 -4.45
CA VAL A 107 4.19 -8.12 -3.58
C VAL A 107 3.01 -7.62 -4.39
N VAL A 108 1.80 -7.80 -3.89
CA VAL A 108 0.55 -7.30 -4.50
C VAL A 108 -0.06 -6.30 -3.52
N SER A 109 0.01 -5.01 -3.82
CA SER A 109 -0.61 -3.93 -3.07
C SER A 109 -1.96 -3.58 -3.68
N VAL A 110 -3.04 -3.66 -2.89
CA VAL A 110 -4.42 -3.52 -3.39
C VAL A 110 -5.06 -2.21 -2.96
N ASP A 111 -5.82 -1.61 -3.88
CA ASP A 111 -6.55 -0.36 -3.71
C ASP A 111 -7.95 -0.62 -3.16
N TYR A 112 -8.03 -1.09 -1.92
CA TYR A 112 -9.30 -1.47 -1.31
C TYR A 112 -10.20 -0.25 -1.06
N ARG A 113 -11.52 -0.46 -1.06
CA ARG A 113 -12.48 0.62 -0.89
C ARG A 113 -12.39 1.29 0.48
N LEU A 114 -12.39 2.62 0.48
CA LEU A 114 -12.27 3.45 1.69
C LEU A 114 -13.64 3.90 2.23
N ALA A 115 -13.71 4.02 3.55
CA ALA A 115 -14.73 4.78 4.24
C ALA A 115 -14.44 6.29 4.12
N PRO A 116 -15.45 7.16 4.30
CA PRO A 116 -16.85 6.87 4.61
C PRO A 116 -17.70 6.41 3.41
N GLU A 117 -17.21 6.53 2.18
CA GLU A 117 -17.94 6.19 0.96
C GLU A 117 -18.33 4.71 0.92
N HIS A 118 -17.44 3.85 1.44
CA HIS A 118 -17.63 2.42 1.57
C HIS A 118 -17.31 1.97 3.00
N PRO A 119 -18.28 2.06 3.93
CA PRO A 119 -18.06 1.69 5.31
C PRO A 119 -17.79 0.19 5.46
N TYR A 120 -17.38 -0.22 6.67
CA TYR A 120 -17.27 -1.62 7.03
C TYR A 120 -18.55 -2.39 6.62
N PRO A 121 -18.45 -3.59 6.00
CA PRO A 121 -17.25 -4.42 5.80
C PRO A 121 -16.57 -4.30 4.42
N ALA A 122 -16.78 -3.22 3.65
CA ALA A 122 -16.39 -3.14 2.25
C ALA A 122 -14.90 -3.48 1.98
N ALA A 123 -13.97 -2.83 2.67
CA ALA A 123 -12.54 -3.08 2.55
C ALA A 123 -12.19 -4.56 2.78
N ILE A 124 -12.73 -5.17 3.85
CA ILE A 124 -12.48 -6.57 4.17
C ILE A 124 -13.01 -7.51 3.09
N HIS A 125 -14.18 -7.21 2.52
CA HIS A 125 -14.72 -7.99 1.40
C HIS A 125 -13.81 -7.93 0.17
N ASP A 126 -13.21 -6.77 -0.13
CA ASP A 126 -12.25 -6.66 -1.24
C ASP A 126 -11.00 -7.52 -0.99
N LEU A 127 -10.51 -7.57 0.25
CA LEU A 127 -9.31 -8.31 0.64
C LEU A 127 -9.50 -9.83 0.73
N LEU A 128 -10.68 -10.29 1.13
CA LEU A 128 -11.01 -11.72 1.24
C LEU A 128 -11.30 -12.36 -0.12
N ARG A 129 -11.43 -11.56 -1.18
CA ARG A 129 -11.65 -12.08 -2.52
C ARG A 129 -10.45 -12.90 -2.97
N ARG A 130 -10.70 -14.08 -3.54
CA ARG A 130 -9.65 -14.91 -4.12
C ARG A 130 -9.00 -14.18 -5.30
N PHE A 131 -7.72 -13.85 -5.15
CA PHE A 131 -6.87 -13.36 -6.23
C PHE A 131 -6.32 -14.54 -7.05
N ASN A 132 -6.74 -14.66 -8.31
CA ASN A 132 -6.08 -15.57 -9.25
C ASN A 132 -5.02 -14.76 -10.02
N VAL A 133 -3.74 -15.07 -9.81
CA VAL A 133 -2.60 -14.40 -10.47
C VAL A 133 -2.23 -15.11 -11.80
N ASP A 134 -3.01 -16.11 -12.22
CA ASP A 134 -2.67 -17.00 -13.33
C ASP A 134 -2.98 -16.46 -14.75
N ASP A 135 -3.29 -15.17 -14.91
CA ASP A 135 -3.60 -14.63 -16.25
C ASP A 135 -2.36 -14.17 -17.04
N ARG A 136 -1.32 -15.01 -17.05
CA ARG A 136 -0.33 -14.97 -18.14
C ARG A 136 -0.86 -15.79 -19.31
N ARG A 137 -1.88 -15.26 -19.99
CA ARG A 137 -2.20 -15.70 -21.35
C ARG A 137 -1.08 -15.27 -22.29
N SER A 138 -0.45 -16.28 -22.89
CA SER A 138 0.31 -16.31 -24.16
C SER A 138 1.30 -15.18 -24.44
#